data_AF-A0A1G8Z651-F1
#
_entry.id   AF-A0A1G8Z651-F1
#
_cell.length_a   1.000
_cell.length_b   1.000
_cell.length_c   1.000
_cell.angle_alpha   90.00
_cell.angle_beta   90.00
_cell.angle_gamma   90.00
#
_symmetry.space_group_name_H-M   'P 1'
#
loop_
_entity.id
_entity.type
_entity.pdbx_description
1 polymer ?
#
loop_
_entity_poly.entity_id
_entity_poly.type
_entity_poly.pdbx_seq_one_letter_code
_entity_poly.pdbx_strand_id
1 'polypeptide(L)' 'MGLSCLIHNLIDVWVYEVLEGKNVLIITYLCKCTDTLNVEISEEHSAFNWFSMSEIETVNMPKGYMDSIKKATKLR' A
#
# COMPACT_ATOMS: atom_id res chain seq x y z
N MET A 1 4.46 10.66 -4.62
CA MET A 1 5.46 9.81 -3.93
C MET A 1 6.85 9.92 -4.55
N GLY A 2 7.01 10.03 -5.88
CA GLY A 2 8.33 10.26 -6.51
C GLY A 2 9.31 9.07 -6.47
N LEU A 3 8.84 7.88 -6.08
CA LEU A 3 9.69 6.71 -5.85
C LEU A 3 9.97 5.93 -7.14
N SER A 4 11.22 5.52 -7.32
CA SER A 4 11.60 4.50 -8.30
C SER A 4 11.68 3.13 -7.63
N CYS A 5 10.91 2.17 -8.13
CA CYS A 5 10.79 0.85 -7.53
C CYS A 5 10.76 -0.27 -8.59
N LEU A 6 11.31 -1.43 -8.22
CA LEU A 6 11.18 -2.67 -8.98
C LEU A 6 10.02 -3.49 -8.43
N ILE A 7 9.15 -3.95 -9.32
CA ILE A 7 8.06 -4.87 -8.98
C ILE A 7 8.64 -6.26 -8.72
N HIS A 8 8.23 -6.90 -7.62
CA HIS A 8 8.69 -8.23 -7.23
C HIS A 8 7.59 -9.28 -7.39
N ASN A 9 6.46 -9.13 -6.70
CA ASN A 9 5.34 -10.06 -6.77
C ASN A 9 3.99 -9.34 -6.86
N LEU A 10 3.04 -9.95 -7.55
CA LEU A 10 1.62 -9.70 -7.32
C LEU A 10 1.23 -10.31 -5.96
N ILE A 11 0.61 -9.54 -5.10
CA ILE A 11 0.29 -9.91 -3.73
C ILE A 11 -1.18 -10.23 -3.56
N ASP A 12 -2.04 -9.38 -4.13
CA ASP A 12 -3.47 -9.52 -3.94
C ASP A 12 -4.26 -8.82 -5.04
N VAL A 13 -5.50 -9.27 -5.24
CA VAL A 13 -6.49 -8.64 -6.11
C VAL A 13 -7.83 -8.66 -5.39
N TRP A 14 -8.40 -7.49 -5.14
CA TRP A 14 -9.66 -7.36 -4.40
C TRP A 14 -10.45 -6.13 -4.83
N VAL A 15 -11.75 -6.13 -4.54
CA VAL A 15 -12.65 -5.01 -4.86
C VAL A 15 -12.98 -4.26 -3.58
N TYR A 16 -12.91 -2.93 -3.64
CA TYR A 16 -13.29 -2.04 -2.56
C TYR A 16 -14.50 -1.20 -2.98
N GLU A 17 -15.59 -1.31 -2.24
CA GLU A 17 -16.73 -0.39 -2.38
C GLU A 17 -16.45 0.87 -1.55
N VAL A 18 -16.05 1.94 -2.22
CA VAL A 18 -15.63 3.20 -1.58
C VAL A 18 -16.85 4.02 -1.14
N LEU A 19 -17.91 3.97 -1.95
CA LEU A 19 -19.22 4.57 -1.72
C LEU A 19 -20.26 3.59 -2.25
N GLU A 20 -21.50 3.70 -1.80
CA GLU A 20 -22.60 2.84 -2.26
C GLU A 20 -22.66 2.76 -3.79
N GLY A 21 -22.56 1.54 -4.32
CA GLY A 21 -22.54 1.23 -5.75
C GLY A 21 -21.24 1.58 -6.48
N LYS A 22 -20.24 2.17 -5.82
CA LYS A 22 -18.96 2.57 -6.42
C LYS A 22 -17.83 1.62 -6.00
N ASN A 23 -17.53 0.71 -6.91
CA ASN A 23 -16.51 -0.32 -6.74
C ASN A 23 -15.21 0.06 -7.43
N VAL A 24 -14.08 -0.18 -6.75
CA VAL A 24 -12.73 -0.01 -7.28
C VAL A 24 -12.01 -1.35 -7.20
N LEU A 25 -11.43 -1.80 -8.32
CA LEU A 25 -10.54 -2.96 -8.34
C LEU A 25 -9.14 -2.52 -7.90
N ILE A 26 -8.62 -3.15 -6.85
CA ILE A 26 -7.30 -2.91 -6.29
C ILE A 26 -6.42 -4.12 -6.58
N ILE A 27 -5.28 -3.87 -7.21
CA ILE A 27 -4.25 -4.87 -7.52
C ILE A 27 -2.98 -4.44 -6.79
N THR A 28 -2.54 -5.23 -5.82
CA THR A 28 -1.41 -4.86 -4.95
C THR A 28 -0.17 -5.64 -5.34
N TYR A 29 0.94 -4.92 -5.51
CA TYR A 29 2.25 -5.51 -5.79
C TYR A 29 3.22 -5.22 -4.64
N LEU A 30 4.10 -6.17 -4.35
CA LEU A 30 5.27 -5.94 -3.51
C LEU A 30 6.36 -5.35 -4.40
N CYS A 31 6.85 -4.18 -4.01
CA CYS A 31 7.90 -3.46 -4.72
C CYS A 31 9.11 -3.25 -3.80
N LYS A 32 10.29 -3.21 -4.41
CA LYS A 32 11.54 -2.79 -3.75
C LYS A 32 11.97 -1.46 -4.35
N CYS A 33 11.96 -0.41 -3.53
CA CYS A 33 12.35 0.94 -3.94
C CYS A 33 13.83 1.18 -3.67
N THR A 34 14.50 1.91 -4.56
CA THR A 34 15.96 2.16 -4.49
C THR A 34 16.31 3.41 -3.70
N ASP A 35 15.42 4.40 -3.68
CA ASP A 35 15.52 5.61 -2.86
C ASP A 35 14.22 5.79 -2.10
N THR A 36 14.27 5.64 -0.77
CA THR A 36 13.10 5.76 0.12
C THR A 36 13.17 7.01 1.02
N LEU A 37 14.18 7.86 0.81
CA LEU A 37 14.40 9.06 1.62
C LEU A 37 13.83 10.31 0.93
N ASN A 38 13.86 10.35 -0.40
CA ASN A 38 13.34 11.47 -1.18
C ASN A 38 11.88 11.22 -1.62
N VAL A 39 10.99 11.13 -0.63
CA VAL A 39 9.56 10.95 -0.89
C VAL A 39 8.91 12.31 -1.19
N GLU A 40 8.28 12.40 -2.35
CA GLU A 40 7.55 13.59 -2.77
C GLU A 40 6.06 13.47 -2.46
N ILE A 41 5.48 14.50 -1.84
CA ILE A 41 4.05 14.61 -1.58
C ILE A 41 3.44 15.55 -2.64
N SER A 42 2.52 15.03 -3.46
CA SER A 42 1.74 15.79 -4.44
C SER A 42 0.41 16.24 -3.84
N GLU A 43 -0.37 17.07 -4.55
CA GLU A 43 -1.68 17.56 -4.09
C GLU A 43 -2.70 16.46 -3.74
N GLU A 44 -2.56 15.25 -4.31
CA GLU A 44 -3.39 14.09 -3.98
C GLU A 44 -3.13 13.56 -2.55
N HIS A 45 -1.95 13.84 -1.99
CA HIS A 45 -1.50 13.30 -0.72
C HIS A 45 -1.24 14.44 0.27
N SER A 46 -1.63 14.27 1.53
CA SER A 46 -1.41 15.29 2.57
C SER A 46 -0.26 14.98 3.51
N ALA A 47 0.13 13.71 3.61
CA ALA A 47 1.18 13.25 4.51
C ALA A 47 1.77 11.92 4.03
N PHE A 48 2.96 11.60 4.54
CA PHE A 48 3.61 10.30 4.35
C PHE A 48 4.32 9.87 5.63
N ASN A 49 4.29 8.57 5.93
CA ASN A 49 5.07 7.99 7.02
C ASN A 49 5.47 6.55 6.72
N TRP A 50 6.61 6.13 7.28
CA TRP A 50 7.02 4.74 7.30
C TRP A 50 6.50 4.07 8.57
N PHE A 51 5.86 2.91 8.41
CA PHE A 51 5.38 2.11 9.53
C PHE A 51 6.10 0.78 9.61
N SER A 52 6.47 0.38 10.82
CA SER A 52 6.85 -0.98 11.14
C SER A 52 5.62 -1.91 11.11
N MET A 53 5.88 -3.22 11.05
CA MET A 53 4.81 -4.22 11.07
C MET A 53 4.01 -4.23 12.38
N SER A 54 4.58 -3.78 13.49
CA SER A 54 3.86 -3.63 14.76
C SER A 54 2.96 -2.40 14.78
N GLU A 55 3.33 -1.33 14.08
CA GLU A 55 2.55 -0.08 14.05
C GLU A 55 1.37 -0.18 13.09
N ILE A 56 1.48 -0.99 12.03
CA ILE A 56 0.47 -1.06 10.97
C ILE A 56 -0.92 -1.40 11.51
N GLU A 57 -1.01 -2.23 12.56
CA GLU A 57 -2.28 -2.65 13.17
C GLU A 57 -3.07 -1.50 13.79
N THR A 58 -2.42 -0.37 14.06
CA THR A 58 -3.03 0.83 14.64
C THR A 58 -3.43 1.86 13.58
N VAL A 59 -3.01 1.67 12.33
CA VAL A 59 -3.27 2.61 11.24
C VAL A 59 -4.69 2.42 10.72
N ASN A 60 -5.47 3.50 10.70
CA ASN A 60 -6.82 3.49 10.13
C ASN A 60 -6.77 3.32 8.61
N MET A 61 -7.15 2.13 8.12
CA MET A 61 -7.20 1.82 6.69
C MET A 61 -8.28 0.77 6.39
N PRO A 62 -8.79 0.70 5.15
CA PRO A 62 -9.63 -0.41 4.72
C PRO A 62 -8.95 -1.77 4.92
N LYS A 63 -9.72 -2.77 5.36
CA LYS A 63 -9.23 -4.11 5.70
C LYS A 63 -8.40 -4.77 4.59
N GLY A 64 -8.78 -4.59 3.32
CA GLY A 64 -8.06 -5.19 2.19
C GLY A 64 -6.61 -4.73 2.06
N TYR A 65 -6.28 -3.49 2.46
CA TYR A 65 -4.88 -3.03 2.50
C TYR A 65 -4.08 -3.75 3.58
N MET A 66 -4.64 -3.87 4.79
CA MET A 66 -4.03 -4.61 5.89
C MET A 66 -3.76 -6.07 5.51
N ASP A 67 -4.76 -6.73 4.92
CA ASP A 67 -4.68 -8.11 4.50
C ASP A 67 -3.60 -8.28 3.40
N SER A 68 -3.52 -7.35 2.45
CA SER A 68 -2.48 -7.34 1.42
C SER A 68 -1.07 -7.18 2.01
N ILE A 69 -0.88 -6.27 2.97
CA ILE A 69 0.41 -6.07 3.66
C ILE A 69 0.81 -7.35 4.42
N LYS A 70 -0.13 -7.97 5.16
CA LYS A 70 0.10 -9.23 5.89
C LYS A 70 0.38 -10.42 4.96
N LYS A 71 -0.14 -10.43 3.73
CA LYS A 71 0.23 -11.42 2.70
C LYS A 71 1.67 -11.19 2.23
N ALA A 72 2.06 -9.93 1.97
CA ALA A 72 3.39 -9.60 1.49
C ALA A 72 4.52 -10.00 2.46
N THR A 73 4.29 -9.96 3.79
CA THR A 73 5.31 -10.40 4.76
C THR A 73 5.63 -11.88 4.68
N LYS A 74 4.75 -12.72 4.13
CA LYS A 74 4.97 -14.15 3.93
C LYS A 74 5.80 -14.47 2.69
N LEU A 75 6.07 -13.47 1.85
CA LEU A 75 6.80 -13.60 0.59
C LEU A 75 8.21 -12.99 0.66
N ARG A 76 8.61 -12.47 1.83
CA ARG A 76 9.95 -11.95 2.11
C ARG A 76 10.92 -13.02 2.54
#